data_AF-A0A511NAS0-F1
#
_entry.id   AF-A0A511NAS0-F1
#
_cell.length_a   1.000
_cell.length_b   1.000
_cell.length_c   1.000
_cell.angle_alpha   90.00
_cell.angle_beta   90.00
_cell.angle_gamma   90.00
#
_symmetry.space_group_name_H-M   'P 1'
#
loop_
_entity.id
_entity.type
_entity.pdbx_description
1 polymer ?
#
loop_
_entity_poly.entity_id
_entity_poly.type
_entity_poly.pdbx_seq_one_letter_code
_entity_poly.pdbx_strand_id
1 'polypeptide(L)'
;MAYALFALGVGYAENKDQDVNTVDPQYNPPNTFSMQDLRLEKATNGKLPVMHVISTEQKKKFFENYDDCQDTRLQIEKEKKEKGTPTTKLDLSKCPQYEWTVPFTTVEASEKVARQLRRDWQRFEERYWWRVHVQLNQLTEVPLRCWFNFPGSMTTHTPKAFVHNLQGFVPDYLKDKMDFTDFKREFWLDNSYYSLVPVVNNSDFCDGMPWDLIPMYLPGTCWDQSLVGYTRLCLQGGDGEGEPRPLLFDRGRAERRVQDAIKHAHSKYIPQYVADTTKTLSPGITDIKFQPLWWNSYLYGKGAVIAPVMNTEVDLKQFWDLPQYARDHLENGDANKPLTELYYSSSQSQALQILTLPGTKNVLESPPGSWKLEEFKRRLEPRMPSLYERFGYATFFQAWQTWDTLTLPQELKDRPARRIVFWATGTIEHTHWGTCYGWPIPIPFPCPVTDVYTVPIPIPIAPYFMPYTGPRTQHGWVSVPEGYPIPRVTGTPVFDYWGIFK
;
A
#
# COMPACT_ATOMS: atom_id res chain seq x y z
N MET A 1 -57.32 4.52 -33.02
CA MET A 1 -56.25 5.19 -32.26
C MET A 1 -55.22 4.11 -31.89
N ALA A 2 -54.56 3.49 -32.87
CA ALA A 2 -53.44 3.98 -33.68
C ALA A 2 -52.11 3.93 -32.89
N TYR A 3 -51.55 2.71 -32.86
CA TYR A 3 -50.15 2.40 -32.60
C TYR A 3 -49.25 3.16 -33.58
N ALA A 4 -48.25 3.88 -33.08
CA ALA A 4 -47.15 4.43 -33.88
C ALA A 4 -45.84 3.79 -33.41
N LEU A 5 -45.52 2.67 -34.04
CA LEU A 5 -44.16 2.14 -34.17
C LEU A 5 -43.32 3.20 -34.90
N PHE A 6 -42.44 3.90 -34.19
CA PHE A 6 -41.30 4.53 -34.84
C PHE A 6 -40.17 3.49 -34.92
N ALA A 7 -40.13 2.82 -36.07
CA ALA A 7 -38.95 2.14 -36.56
C ALA A 7 -37.85 3.19 -36.81
N LEU A 8 -36.96 3.38 -35.84
CA LEU A 8 -35.63 3.89 -36.13
C LEU A 8 -34.78 2.68 -36.49
N GLY A 9 -34.79 2.36 -37.79
CA GLY A 9 -33.75 1.55 -38.39
C GLY A 9 -32.42 2.29 -38.24
N VAL A 10 -31.66 1.95 -37.19
CA VAL A 10 -30.22 2.19 -37.19
C VAL A 10 -29.64 1.04 -38.02
N GLY A 11 -29.64 1.24 -39.33
CA GLY A 11 -28.76 0.47 -40.20
C GLY A 11 -27.34 0.69 -39.70
N TYR A 12 -26.66 -0.40 -39.36
CA TYR A 12 -25.21 -0.45 -39.30
C TYR A 12 -24.73 -0.21 -40.74
N ALA A 13 -24.69 1.05 -41.14
CA ALA A 13 -23.95 1.47 -42.31
C ALA A 13 -22.49 1.37 -41.90
N GLU A 14 -21.82 0.35 -42.43
CA GLU A 14 -20.38 0.18 -42.43
C GLU A 14 -19.78 1.37 -43.22
N ASN A 15 -19.73 2.54 -42.59
CA ASN A 15 -19.11 3.71 -43.18
C ASN A 15 -17.61 3.52 -43.04
N LYS A 16 -17.01 3.03 -44.12
CA LYS A 16 -15.56 2.90 -44.36
C LYS A 16 -14.86 4.26 -44.52
N ASP A 17 -15.21 5.24 -43.72
CA ASP A 17 -14.37 6.42 -43.54
C ASP A 17 -13.58 6.22 -42.25
N GLN A 18 -12.35 5.74 -42.45
CA GLN A 18 -11.32 5.60 -41.45
C GLN A 18 -11.03 6.95 -40.81
N ASP A 19 -11.72 7.25 -39.72
CA ASP A 19 -11.22 8.22 -38.76
C ASP A 19 -10.02 7.57 -38.05
N VAL A 20 -8.83 8.13 -38.27
CA VAL A 20 -7.54 7.57 -37.84
C VAL A 20 -7.40 7.46 -36.29
N ASN A 21 -8.43 7.88 -35.55
CA ASN A 21 -8.51 7.87 -34.08
C ASN A 21 -9.59 6.93 -33.48
N THR A 22 -10.25 6.08 -34.27
CA THR A 22 -11.32 5.16 -33.80
C THR A 22 -10.94 3.68 -33.85
N VAL A 23 -9.64 3.36 -33.83
CA VAL A 23 -9.21 1.96 -33.66
C VAL A 23 -9.62 1.51 -32.26
N ASP A 24 -10.45 0.47 -32.17
CA ASP A 24 -10.79 -0.14 -30.88
C ASP A 24 -9.49 -0.48 -30.14
N PRO A 25 -9.33 -0.04 -28.88
CA PRO A 25 -8.12 -0.32 -28.13
C PRO A 25 -7.93 -1.83 -28.03
N GLN A 26 -6.76 -2.30 -28.48
CA GLN A 26 -6.34 -3.68 -28.26
C GLN A 26 -6.00 -3.87 -26.78
N TYR A 27 -7.02 -4.20 -25.99
CA TYR A 27 -6.78 -4.85 -24.71
C TYR A 27 -6.36 -6.27 -25.05
N ASN A 28 -5.11 -6.62 -24.75
CA ASN A 28 -4.68 -8.01 -24.73
C ASN A 28 -4.78 -8.42 -23.25
N PRO A 29 -5.96 -8.85 -22.75
CA PRO A 29 -6.21 -8.82 -21.31
C PRO A 29 -5.54 -10.04 -20.68
N PRO A 30 -4.53 -9.91 -19.81
CA PRO A 30 -3.87 -11.07 -19.25
C PRO A 30 -4.82 -11.88 -18.35
N ASN A 31 -5.58 -11.20 -17.49
CA ASN A 31 -6.56 -11.79 -16.59
C ASN A 31 -7.77 -10.84 -16.39
N THR A 32 -8.99 -11.39 -16.44
CA THR A 32 -10.27 -10.67 -16.30
C THR A 32 -11.11 -11.29 -15.19
N PHE A 33 -12.33 -10.81 -14.97
CA PHE A 33 -13.29 -11.45 -14.06
C PHE A 33 -14.65 -11.58 -14.72
N SER A 34 -15.46 -12.48 -14.17
CA SER A 34 -16.89 -12.59 -14.44
C SER A 34 -17.68 -12.79 -13.15
N MET A 35 -18.88 -12.25 -13.11
CA MET A 35 -19.81 -12.47 -12.00
C MET A 35 -20.50 -13.83 -12.14
N GLN A 36 -20.84 -14.44 -11.01
CA GLN A 36 -21.81 -15.54 -11.02
C GLN A 36 -23.21 -14.94 -11.25
N ASP A 37 -24.10 -15.65 -11.96
CA ASP A 37 -25.51 -15.26 -12.12
C ASP A 37 -26.20 -15.31 -10.74
N LEU A 38 -26.32 -14.14 -10.09
CA LEU A 38 -26.78 -13.95 -8.71
C LEU A 38 -28.27 -13.54 -8.66
N ARG A 39 -29.02 -13.71 -9.75
CA ARG A 39 -30.48 -13.57 -9.76
C ARG A 39 -31.08 -14.27 -8.54
N LEU A 40 -32.02 -13.59 -7.87
CA LEU A 40 -32.63 -13.97 -6.59
C LEU A 40 -33.13 -15.42 -6.54
N GLU A 41 -33.45 -16.03 -7.69
CA GLU A 41 -33.87 -17.43 -7.84
C GLU A 41 -32.75 -18.47 -7.65
N LYS A 42 -31.48 -18.07 -7.80
CA LYS A 42 -30.29 -18.92 -7.68
C LYS A 42 -29.40 -18.58 -6.48
N ALA A 43 -29.68 -17.49 -5.77
CA ALA A 43 -28.95 -17.08 -4.58
C ALA A 43 -29.14 -18.13 -3.47
N THR A 44 -28.07 -18.84 -3.11
CA THR A 44 -28.12 -19.87 -2.08
C THR A 44 -28.00 -19.23 -0.70
N ASN A 45 -29.07 -19.35 0.10
CA ASN A 45 -29.10 -18.87 1.48
C ASN A 45 -27.88 -19.39 2.27
N GLY A 46 -27.13 -18.48 2.89
CA GLY A 46 -26.01 -18.79 3.78
C GLY A 46 -24.64 -18.99 3.12
N LYS A 47 -24.51 -18.87 1.79
CA LYS A 47 -23.20 -18.90 1.10
C LYS A 47 -22.65 -17.49 0.93
N LEU A 48 -21.32 -17.33 1.09
CA LEU A 48 -20.65 -16.07 0.77
C LEU A 48 -20.81 -15.79 -0.73
N PRO A 49 -21.07 -14.53 -1.13
CA PRO A 49 -21.04 -14.18 -2.54
C PRO A 49 -19.61 -14.39 -3.06
N VAL A 50 -19.51 -14.95 -4.26
CA VAL A 50 -18.24 -15.26 -4.92
C VAL A 50 -18.18 -14.63 -6.29
N MET A 51 -16.96 -14.42 -6.76
CA MET A 51 -16.62 -13.94 -8.09
C MET A 51 -15.68 -14.94 -8.75
N HIS A 52 -15.73 -15.03 -10.08
CA HIS A 52 -14.82 -15.85 -10.86
C HIS A 52 -13.76 -14.95 -11.49
N VAL A 53 -12.48 -15.23 -11.21
CA VAL A 53 -11.35 -14.59 -11.87
C VAL A 53 -10.87 -15.52 -12.97
N ILE A 54 -10.67 -14.98 -14.16
CA ILE A 54 -10.41 -15.73 -15.39
C ILE A 54 -9.04 -15.37 -15.93
N SER A 55 -8.23 -16.37 -16.23
CA SER A 55 -6.99 -16.18 -17.00
C SER A 55 -7.28 -16.32 -18.48
N THR A 56 -7.13 -15.24 -19.22
CA THR A 56 -7.42 -15.20 -20.67
C THR A 56 -6.47 -16.12 -21.43
N GLU A 57 -5.21 -16.18 -21.02
CA GLU A 57 -4.20 -17.05 -21.64
C GLU A 57 -4.58 -18.54 -21.48
N GLN A 58 -4.92 -18.95 -20.25
CA GLN A 58 -5.33 -20.33 -19.98
C GLN A 58 -6.69 -20.65 -20.63
N LYS A 59 -7.60 -19.68 -20.67
CA LYS A 59 -8.88 -19.80 -21.35
C LYS A 59 -8.69 -20.05 -22.84
N LYS A 60 -7.80 -19.31 -23.50
CA LYS A 60 -7.46 -19.51 -24.92
C LYS A 60 -6.93 -20.94 -25.17
N LYS A 61 -5.96 -21.39 -24.36
CA LYS A 61 -5.41 -22.75 -24.43
C LYS A 61 -6.47 -23.83 -24.19
N PHE A 62 -7.40 -23.60 -23.28
CA PHE A 62 -8.51 -24.51 -23.03
C PHE A 62 -9.46 -24.61 -24.24
N PHE A 63 -9.76 -23.48 -24.89
CA PHE A 63 -10.64 -23.47 -26.07
C PHE A 63 -10.01 -24.09 -27.32
N GLU A 64 -8.69 -24.16 -27.41
CA GLU A 64 -7.99 -24.89 -28.48
C GLU A 64 -8.25 -26.41 -28.42
N ASN A 65 -8.50 -26.96 -27.23
CA ASN A 65 -8.78 -28.39 -27.00
C ASN A 65 -10.18 -28.62 -26.38
N TYR A 66 -11.15 -27.75 -26.69
CA TYR A 66 -12.42 -27.68 -25.97
C TYR A 66 -13.16 -29.03 -25.90
N ASP A 67 -13.31 -29.71 -27.03
CA ASP A 67 -14.07 -30.96 -27.14
C ASP A 67 -13.44 -32.07 -26.28
N ASP A 68 -12.12 -32.27 -26.41
CA ASP A 68 -11.35 -33.23 -25.60
C ASP A 68 -11.49 -32.94 -24.09
N CYS A 69 -11.45 -31.66 -23.71
CA CYS A 69 -11.57 -31.25 -22.31
C CYS A 69 -12.98 -31.47 -21.75
N GLN A 70 -14.03 -31.26 -22.55
CA GLN A 70 -15.41 -31.53 -22.15
C GLN A 70 -15.66 -33.03 -22.01
N ASP A 71 -15.22 -33.82 -22.97
CA ASP A 71 -15.40 -35.27 -22.96
C ASP A 71 -14.69 -35.91 -21.76
N THR A 72 -13.46 -35.46 -21.48
CA THR A 72 -12.69 -35.91 -20.31
C THR A 72 -13.38 -35.52 -19.00
N ARG A 73 -13.93 -34.30 -18.88
CA ARG A 73 -14.70 -33.87 -17.70
C ARG A 73 -15.95 -34.71 -17.50
N LEU A 74 -16.72 -34.96 -18.55
CA LEU A 74 -17.93 -35.79 -18.51
C LEU A 74 -17.60 -37.22 -18.09
N GLN A 75 -16.48 -37.78 -18.57
CA GLN A 75 -16.02 -39.10 -18.17
C GLN A 75 -15.64 -39.16 -16.69
N ILE A 76 -14.91 -38.16 -16.19
CA ILE A 76 -14.57 -38.05 -14.76
C ILE A 76 -15.84 -37.97 -13.90
N GLU A 77 -16.84 -37.19 -14.31
CA GLU A 77 -18.11 -37.09 -13.58
C GLU A 77 -18.90 -38.39 -13.58
N LYS A 78 -18.94 -39.10 -14.72
CA LYS A 78 -19.56 -40.43 -14.80
C LYS A 78 -18.85 -41.43 -13.90
N GLU A 79 -17.52 -41.52 -13.97
CA GLU A 79 -16.72 -42.41 -13.11
C GLU A 79 -16.90 -42.09 -11.63
N LYS A 80 -17.01 -40.81 -11.27
CA LYS A 80 -17.25 -40.39 -9.89
C LYS A 80 -18.63 -40.81 -9.39
N LYS A 81 -19.67 -40.73 -10.25
CA LYS A 81 -21.03 -41.18 -9.92
C LYS A 81 -21.14 -42.70 -9.81
N GLU A 82 -20.41 -43.44 -10.64
CA GLU A 82 -20.50 -44.91 -10.71
C GLU A 82 -19.57 -45.62 -9.71
N LYS A 83 -18.33 -45.13 -9.55
CA LYS A 83 -17.26 -45.85 -8.82
C LYS A 83 -16.78 -45.10 -7.58
N GLY A 84 -17.32 -43.92 -7.29
CA GLY A 84 -16.94 -43.05 -6.16
C GLY A 84 -15.57 -42.37 -6.31
N THR A 85 -14.60 -43.04 -6.93
CA THR A 85 -13.24 -42.52 -7.19
C THR A 85 -12.93 -42.59 -8.68
N PRO A 86 -12.70 -41.45 -9.36
CA PRO A 86 -12.37 -41.44 -10.78
C PRO A 86 -10.94 -41.96 -11.01
N THR A 87 -10.79 -42.83 -12.01
CA THR A 87 -9.51 -43.34 -12.51
C THR A 87 -8.93 -42.43 -13.58
N THR A 88 -9.79 -41.78 -14.34
CA THR A 88 -9.43 -40.78 -15.35
C THR A 88 -9.00 -39.48 -14.65
N LYS A 89 -7.84 -38.95 -15.04
CA LYS A 89 -7.32 -37.66 -14.58
C LYS A 89 -7.35 -36.67 -15.72
N LEU A 90 -7.76 -35.43 -15.42
CA LEU A 90 -7.69 -34.34 -16.37
C LEU A 90 -6.21 -33.97 -16.60
N ASP A 91 -5.76 -34.04 -17.85
CA ASP A 91 -4.43 -33.57 -18.24
C ASP A 91 -4.43 -32.03 -18.22
N LEU A 92 -3.88 -31.45 -17.16
CA LEU A 92 -3.81 -29.99 -16.99
C LEU A 92 -2.94 -29.28 -18.03
N SER A 93 -2.09 -30.01 -18.76
CA SER A 93 -1.31 -29.44 -19.86
C SER A 93 -2.17 -29.15 -21.10
N LYS A 94 -3.20 -29.96 -21.32
CA LYS A 94 -4.17 -29.81 -22.43
C LYS A 94 -5.43 -29.07 -22.02
N CYS A 95 -5.84 -29.24 -20.77
CA CYS A 95 -7.07 -28.70 -20.19
C CYS A 95 -6.75 -27.90 -18.93
N PRO A 96 -6.07 -26.75 -19.06
CA PRO A 96 -5.66 -25.96 -17.91
C PRO A 96 -6.86 -25.40 -17.15
N GLN A 97 -6.72 -25.26 -15.83
CA GLN A 97 -7.62 -24.44 -15.04
C GLN A 97 -7.44 -22.98 -15.47
N TYR A 98 -8.53 -22.35 -15.92
CA TYR A 98 -8.55 -20.96 -16.35
C TYR A 98 -9.43 -20.07 -15.48
N GLU A 99 -10.12 -20.65 -14.49
CA GLU A 99 -11.12 -19.97 -13.66
C GLU A 99 -10.87 -20.28 -12.19
N TRP A 100 -10.87 -19.24 -11.36
CA TRP A 100 -10.67 -19.33 -9.90
C TRP A 100 -11.80 -18.61 -9.19
N THR A 101 -12.36 -19.24 -8.16
CA THR A 101 -13.41 -18.65 -7.34
C THR A 101 -12.78 -17.81 -6.22
N VAL A 102 -13.31 -16.62 -5.98
CA VAL A 102 -12.87 -15.71 -4.90
C VAL A 102 -14.08 -15.14 -4.17
N PRO A 103 -14.15 -15.29 -2.83
CA PRO A 103 -15.20 -14.65 -2.03
C PRO A 103 -15.06 -13.14 -1.97
N PHE A 104 -16.18 -12.43 -1.87
CA PHE A 104 -16.13 -11.02 -1.57
C PHE A 104 -15.63 -10.76 -0.15
N THR A 105 -14.76 -9.77 -0.06
CA THR A 105 -14.25 -9.16 1.16
C THR A 105 -15.06 -7.90 1.48
N THR A 106 -15.31 -7.58 2.74
CA THR A 106 -15.99 -6.32 3.08
C THR A 106 -15.04 -5.11 2.97
N VAL A 107 -15.57 -3.93 2.65
CA VAL A 107 -14.78 -2.68 2.68
C VAL A 107 -14.03 -2.53 4.00
N GLU A 108 -14.73 -2.71 5.14
CA GLU A 108 -14.14 -2.63 6.48
C GLU A 108 -12.95 -3.60 6.67
N ALA A 109 -13.05 -4.83 6.17
CA ALA A 109 -11.96 -5.81 6.27
C ALA A 109 -10.76 -5.38 5.42
N SER A 110 -11.00 -4.86 4.21
CA SER A 110 -9.93 -4.32 3.37
C SER A 110 -9.27 -3.07 3.99
N GLU A 111 -10.03 -2.18 4.63
CA GLU A 111 -9.52 -1.02 5.37
C GLU A 111 -8.67 -1.44 6.59
N LYS A 112 -9.06 -2.49 7.31
CA LYS A 112 -8.27 -3.05 8.42
C LYS A 112 -6.95 -3.63 7.95
N VAL A 113 -6.94 -4.35 6.83
CA VAL A 113 -5.71 -4.89 6.21
C VAL A 113 -4.82 -3.74 5.73
N ALA A 114 -5.39 -2.73 5.07
CA ALA A 114 -4.69 -1.51 4.68
C ALA A 114 -4.00 -0.82 5.87
N ARG A 115 -4.72 -0.65 6.99
CA ARG A 115 -4.18 -0.12 8.24
C ARG A 115 -3.03 -0.98 8.77
N GLN A 116 -3.17 -2.29 8.73
CA GLN A 116 -2.13 -3.19 9.24
C GLN A 116 -0.88 -3.16 8.35
N LEU A 117 -1.01 -3.10 7.01
CA LEU A 117 0.13 -2.93 6.10
C LEU A 117 0.88 -1.61 6.35
N ARG A 118 0.13 -0.52 6.58
CA ARG A 118 0.70 0.77 6.99
C ARG A 118 1.43 0.66 8.33
N ARG A 119 0.84 -0.03 9.30
CA ARG A 119 1.43 -0.26 10.63
C ARG A 119 2.71 -1.09 10.53
N ASP A 120 2.75 -2.11 9.68
CA ASP A 120 3.93 -2.96 9.47
C ASP A 120 5.10 -2.13 8.91
N TRP A 121 4.83 -1.21 7.96
CA TRP A 121 5.83 -0.27 7.45
C TRP A 121 6.29 0.73 8.53
N GLN A 122 5.34 1.34 9.24
CA GLN A 122 5.62 2.26 10.34
C GLN A 122 6.49 1.60 11.42
N ARG A 123 6.19 0.36 11.81
CA ARG A 123 6.98 -0.43 12.76
C ARG A 123 8.39 -0.67 12.23
N PHE A 124 8.54 -1.02 10.95
CA PHE A 124 9.85 -1.19 10.32
C PHE A 124 10.69 0.09 10.39
N GLU A 125 10.13 1.22 9.95
CA GLU A 125 10.80 2.52 9.96
C GLU A 125 11.22 2.94 11.37
N GLU A 126 10.33 2.75 12.35
CA GLU A 126 10.57 3.08 13.75
C GLU A 126 11.71 2.24 14.34
N ARG A 127 11.70 0.92 14.12
CA ARG A 127 12.76 0.01 14.60
C ARG A 127 14.10 0.35 13.98
N TYR A 128 14.12 0.66 12.68
CA TYR A 128 15.32 1.04 11.98
C TYR A 128 15.90 2.34 12.59
N TRP A 129 15.06 3.35 12.79
CA TRP A 129 15.48 4.61 13.40
C TRP A 129 16.06 4.42 14.80
N TRP A 130 15.32 3.77 15.70
CA TRP A 130 15.78 3.55 17.06
C TRP A 130 17.03 2.69 17.13
N ARG A 131 17.17 1.69 16.24
CA ARG A 131 18.38 0.88 16.17
C ARG A 131 19.60 1.76 15.89
N VAL A 132 19.52 2.63 14.88
CA VAL A 132 20.62 3.53 14.51
C VAL A 132 20.89 4.53 15.63
N HIS A 133 19.85 5.15 16.19
CA HIS A 133 19.98 6.15 17.26
C HIS A 133 20.62 5.57 18.52
N VAL A 134 20.12 4.42 18.99
CA VAL A 134 20.65 3.74 20.20
C VAL A 134 22.06 3.20 19.94
N GLN A 135 22.32 2.62 18.76
CA GLN A 135 23.63 2.08 18.43
C GLN A 135 24.68 3.19 18.25
N LEU A 136 24.30 4.39 17.84
CA LEU A 136 25.19 5.55 17.80
C LEU A 136 25.46 6.08 19.23
N ASN A 137 24.40 6.28 20.02
CA ASN A 137 24.45 6.89 21.34
C ASN A 137 24.50 5.85 22.49
N GLN A 138 25.22 4.73 22.31
CA GLN A 138 25.11 3.58 23.23
C GLN A 138 25.32 3.90 24.70
N LEU A 139 26.29 4.78 25.01
CA LEU A 139 26.64 5.13 26.39
C LEU A 139 25.44 5.69 27.18
N THR A 140 24.52 6.38 26.52
CA THR A 140 23.35 6.99 27.15
C THR A 140 22.08 6.22 26.81
N GLU A 141 21.87 5.86 25.56
CA GLU A 141 20.61 5.27 25.09
C GLU A 141 20.46 3.79 25.45
N VAL A 142 21.54 3.02 25.60
CA VAL A 142 21.39 1.60 26.00
C VAL A 142 20.89 1.49 27.45
N PRO A 143 21.47 2.20 28.45
CA PRO A 143 20.90 2.23 29.79
C PRO A 143 19.46 2.74 29.81
N LEU A 144 19.17 3.82 29.06
CA LEU A 144 17.85 4.42 29.07
C LEU A 144 16.80 3.53 28.39
N ARG A 145 17.10 3.00 27.20
CA ARG A 145 16.11 2.34 26.33
C ARG A 145 16.14 0.83 26.40
N CYS A 146 17.29 0.21 26.63
CA CYS A 146 17.40 -1.25 26.59
C CYS A 146 17.26 -1.90 27.96
N TRP A 147 17.59 -1.19 29.05
CA TRP A 147 17.37 -1.72 30.42
C TRP A 147 15.97 -1.42 30.96
N PHE A 148 15.42 -0.26 30.63
CA PHE A 148 14.06 0.10 31.02
C PHE A 148 13.11 -0.12 29.85
N ASN A 149 11.97 -0.75 30.14
CA ASN A 149 10.94 -0.95 29.12
C ASN A 149 9.98 0.25 29.12
N PHE A 150 9.89 0.94 27.99
CA PHE A 150 8.91 2.00 27.80
C PHE A 150 7.71 1.45 27.02
N PRO A 151 6.49 1.50 27.58
CA PRO A 151 5.30 1.06 26.86
C PRO A 151 4.94 2.08 25.78
N GLY A 152 5.48 1.91 24.58
CA GLY A 152 5.02 2.60 23.38
C GLY A 152 3.82 1.88 22.76
N SER A 153 2.80 2.63 22.33
CA SER A 153 1.74 2.05 21.49
C SER A 153 1.68 2.77 20.14
N MET A 154 1.88 2.00 19.08
CA MET A 154 1.75 2.50 17.72
C MET A 154 0.28 2.63 17.36
N THR A 155 -0.16 3.86 17.11
CA THR A 155 -1.50 4.21 16.66
C THR A 155 -1.42 4.61 15.19
N THR A 156 -1.96 3.76 14.33
CA THR A 156 -1.94 3.91 12.87
C THR A 156 -3.33 4.28 12.37
N HIS A 157 -3.41 5.33 11.56
CA HIS A 157 -4.67 5.76 10.94
C HIS A 157 -5.16 4.70 9.95
N THR A 158 -6.48 4.47 9.92
CA THR A 158 -7.10 3.57 8.96
C THR A 158 -7.28 4.30 7.63
N PRO A 159 -6.59 3.90 6.55
CA PRO A 159 -6.84 4.47 5.23
C PRO A 159 -8.28 4.16 4.81
N LYS A 160 -8.99 5.18 4.31
CA LYS A 160 -10.34 4.99 3.77
C LYS A 160 -10.29 4.44 2.37
N ALA A 161 -11.19 3.50 2.08
CA ALA A 161 -11.29 2.90 0.77
C ALA A 161 -11.59 3.99 -0.27
N PHE A 162 -10.62 4.24 -1.14
CA PHE A 162 -10.71 5.21 -2.22
C PHE A 162 -10.35 4.54 -3.53
N VAL A 163 -11.25 4.64 -4.51
CA VAL A 163 -11.05 4.01 -5.81
C VAL A 163 -10.13 4.87 -6.66
N HIS A 164 -8.99 4.30 -7.00
CA HIS A 164 -7.99 4.91 -7.86
C HIS A 164 -8.32 4.66 -9.33
N ASN A 165 -8.30 5.73 -10.12
CA ASN A 165 -8.42 5.66 -11.56
C ASN A 165 -7.02 5.80 -12.17
N LEU A 166 -6.51 4.72 -12.76
CA LEU A 166 -5.10 4.62 -13.18
C LEU A 166 -4.92 4.93 -14.65
N GLN A 167 -4.16 5.98 -14.94
CA GLN A 167 -3.94 6.45 -16.32
C GLN A 167 -3.33 5.37 -17.23
N GLY A 168 -2.42 4.54 -16.72
CA GLY A 168 -1.74 3.50 -17.50
C GLY A 168 -2.62 2.33 -17.95
N PHE A 169 -3.89 2.27 -17.52
CA PHE A 169 -4.84 1.19 -17.86
C PHE A 169 -6.02 1.67 -18.70
N VAL A 170 -6.01 2.95 -19.10
CA VAL A 170 -7.05 3.59 -19.89
C VAL A 170 -6.49 3.97 -21.27
N PRO A 171 -7.23 3.79 -22.37
CA PRO A 171 -6.78 4.16 -23.71
C PRO A 171 -6.44 5.63 -23.84
N ASP A 172 -5.51 5.94 -24.76
CA ASP A 172 -5.03 7.31 -25.00
C ASP A 172 -6.16 8.32 -25.25
N TYR A 173 -7.22 7.91 -25.94
CA TYR A 173 -8.39 8.73 -26.21
C TYR A 173 -9.06 9.32 -24.95
N LEU A 174 -9.01 8.61 -23.82
CA LEU A 174 -9.65 9.01 -22.57
C LEU A 174 -8.67 9.62 -21.54
N LYS A 175 -7.37 9.72 -21.86
CA LYS A 175 -6.33 10.20 -20.92
C LYS A 175 -6.54 11.63 -20.43
N ASP A 176 -7.19 12.48 -21.21
CA ASP A 176 -7.49 13.86 -20.83
C ASP A 176 -8.99 14.07 -20.51
N LYS A 177 -9.77 12.97 -20.48
CA LYS A 177 -11.23 12.96 -20.32
C LYS A 177 -11.67 12.29 -19.02
N MET A 178 -10.74 11.88 -18.17
CA MET A 178 -11.06 11.26 -16.89
C MET A 178 -10.15 11.81 -15.80
N ASP A 179 -10.69 11.93 -14.60
CA ASP A 179 -9.88 12.27 -13.43
C ASP A 179 -9.03 11.06 -13.06
N PHE A 180 -7.72 11.15 -13.28
CA PHE A 180 -6.77 10.13 -12.88
C PHE A 180 -6.23 10.42 -11.49
N THR A 181 -6.10 9.36 -10.69
CA THR A 181 -5.59 9.45 -9.34
C THR A 181 -4.48 8.44 -9.14
N ASP A 182 -3.32 8.94 -8.72
CA ASP A 182 -2.23 8.08 -8.29
C ASP A 182 -2.53 7.45 -6.94
N PHE A 183 -1.90 6.31 -6.68
CA PHE A 183 -1.91 5.71 -5.36
C PHE A 183 -1.24 6.64 -4.36
N LYS A 184 -1.99 7.03 -3.33
CA LYS A 184 -1.42 7.82 -2.24
C LYS A 184 -0.45 6.95 -1.47
N ARG A 185 0.80 7.41 -1.35
CA ARG A 185 1.83 6.75 -0.53
C ARG A 185 1.65 7.13 0.93
N GLU A 186 0.53 6.75 1.53
CA GLU A 186 0.21 7.09 2.92
C GLU A 186 0.90 6.17 3.93
N PHE A 187 2.23 6.18 3.91
CA PHE A 187 3.06 5.34 4.77
C PHE A 187 3.87 6.15 5.77
N TRP A 188 3.61 7.45 5.89
CA TRP A 188 4.21 8.25 6.95
C TRP A 188 3.75 7.70 8.31
N LEU A 189 4.63 7.70 9.32
CA LEU A 189 4.22 7.50 10.72
C LEU A 189 3.15 8.53 11.13
N ASP A 190 1.97 8.03 11.54
CA ASP A 190 0.81 8.87 11.85
C ASP A 190 0.95 9.62 13.17
N ASN A 191 1.42 8.93 14.20
CA ASN A 191 1.50 9.47 15.55
C ASN A 191 2.93 9.60 16.07
N SER A 192 3.89 9.91 15.19
CA SER A 192 5.25 10.26 15.62
C SER A 192 5.44 11.78 15.73
N TYR A 193 4.46 12.50 16.26
CA TYR A 193 4.67 13.87 16.74
C TYR A 193 5.74 13.82 17.84
N TYR A 194 6.95 14.29 17.55
CA TYR A 194 7.97 14.69 18.54
C TYR A 194 8.32 13.72 19.68
N SER A 195 8.01 12.43 19.55
CA SER A 195 8.21 11.50 20.65
C SER A 195 9.70 11.19 20.82
N LEU A 196 10.28 11.69 21.91
CA LEU A 196 11.56 11.22 22.45
C LEU A 196 11.46 9.78 22.98
N VAL A 197 10.32 9.08 22.80
CA VAL A 197 10.08 7.73 23.30
C VAL A 197 9.72 6.79 22.15
N PRO A 198 10.27 5.57 22.11
CA PRO A 198 9.91 4.60 21.08
C PRO A 198 8.44 4.21 21.16
N VAL A 199 7.77 4.11 20.00
CA VAL A 199 6.40 3.57 19.89
C VAL A 199 6.37 2.06 19.60
N VAL A 200 7.54 1.45 19.44
CA VAL A 200 7.77 0.01 19.32
C VAL A 200 8.40 -0.52 20.61
N ASN A 201 8.27 -1.82 20.86
CA ASN A 201 8.88 -2.44 22.02
C ASN A 201 10.41 -2.26 22.00
N ASN A 202 11.02 -2.05 23.16
CA ASN A 202 12.45 -1.80 23.23
C ASN A 202 13.28 -3.01 22.75
N SER A 203 12.78 -4.22 23.00
CA SER A 203 13.38 -5.47 22.50
C SER A 203 13.43 -5.55 20.97
N ASP A 204 12.57 -4.83 20.25
CA ASP A 204 12.52 -4.88 18.79
C ASP A 204 13.71 -4.17 18.12
N PHE A 205 14.38 -3.23 18.80
CA PHE A 205 15.55 -2.50 18.31
C PHE A 205 16.84 -2.69 19.14
N CYS A 206 16.73 -3.10 20.41
CA CYS A 206 17.88 -3.46 21.25
C CYS A 206 18.42 -4.88 20.97
N ASP A 207 17.86 -5.60 19.99
CA ASP A 207 18.12 -7.00 19.75
C ASP A 207 19.54 -7.29 19.26
N GLY A 208 20.29 -8.12 20.00
CA GLY A 208 21.65 -8.54 19.60
C GLY A 208 22.62 -7.38 19.39
N MET A 209 22.43 -6.25 20.09
CA MET A 209 23.32 -5.10 19.99
C MET A 209 24.69 -5.41 20.65
N PRO A 210 25.81 -5.25 19.92
CA PRO A 210 27.12 -5.39 20.52
C PRO A 210 27.40 -4.18 21.43
N TRP A 211 27.81 -4.46 22.67
CA TRP A 211 28.08 -3.44 23.68
C TRP A 211 29.46 -2.84 23.42
N ASP A 212 29.48 -1.61 22.92
CA ASP A 212 30.69 -0.84 22.70
C ASP A 212 30.62 0.45 23.55
N LEU A 213 31.08 0.34 24.80
CA LEU A 213 31.13 1.45 25.75
C LEU A 213 32.38 2.32 25.61
N ILE A 214 33.17 2.13 24.55
CA ILE A 214 34.34 2.97 24.34
C ILE A 214 33.85 4.39 23.98
N PRO A 215 34.27 5.43 24.73
CA PRO A 215 33.86 6.80 24.46
C PRO A 215 34.32 7.23 23.08
N MET A 216 33.39 7.82 22.31
CA MET A 216 33.66 8.36 20.98
C MET A 216 34.10 9.82 21.00
N TYR A 217 34.06 10.48 22.16
CA TYR A 217 34.44 11.87 22.28
C TYR A 217 35.05 12.18 23.64
N LEU A 218 35.86 13.23 23.67
CA LEU A 218 36.31 13.87 24.90
C LEU A 218 35.50 15.18 25.05
N PRO A 219 34.73 15.36 26.15
CA PRO A 219 34.00 16.59 26.36
C PRO A 219 34.99 17.74 26.44
N GLY A 220 34.64 18.89 25.87
CA GLY A 220 35.39 20.10 26.11
C GLY A 220 34.67 20.98 27.12
N THR A 221 35.39 21.96 27.66
CA THR A 221 34.89 22.86 28.70
C THR A 221 35.18 24.31 28.35
N CYS A 222 34.26 25.19 28.73
CA CYS A 222 34.42 26.64 28.66
C CYS A 222 34.26 27.25 30.04
N TRP A 223 35.07 28.26 30.34
CA TRP A 223 34.96 29.05 31.56
C TRP A 223 34.49 30.44 31.21
N ASP A 224 33.38 30.84 31.80
CA ASP A 224 32.85 32.19 31.73
C ASP A 224 33.23 32.92 33.00
N GLN A 225 34.15 33.87 32.87
CA GLN A 225 34.60 34.69 33.98
C GLN A 225 33.95 36.07 33.89
N SER A 226 33.18 36.45 34.91
CA SER A 226 32.55 37.78 35.02
C SER A 226 33.35 38.78 35.86
N LEU A 227 34.55 38.40 36.31
CA LEU A 227 35.40 39.19 37.21
C LEU A 227 35.93 40.50 36.56
N VAL A 228 36.18 40.52 35.25
CA VAL A 228 36.72 41.68 34.51
C VAL A 228 36.13 41.74 33.10
N GLY A 229 34.81 41.96 33.02
CA GLY A 229 34.05 41.83 31.76
C GLY A 229 33.76 40.37 31.40
N TYR A 230 32.74 40.13 30.57
CA TYR A 230 32.39 38.77 30.13
C TYR A 230 33.49 38.24 29.20
N THR A 231 34.35 37.37 29.74
CA THR A 231 35.35 36.65 28.96
C THR A 231 35.02 35.17 29.01
N ARG A 232 34.79 34.57 27.84
CA ARG A 232 34.61 33.13 27.66
C ARG A 232 35.93 32.54 27.21
N LEU A 233 36.42 31.55 27.94
CA LEU A 233 37.64 30.82 27.64
C LEU A 233 37.30 29.35 27.44
N CYS A 234 37.38 28.87 26.20
CA CYS A 234 37.10 27.49 25.85
C CYS A 234 38.41 26.71 25.63
N LEU A 235 38.54 25.52 26.22
CA LEU A 235 39.71 24.63 26.01
C LEU A 235 39.93 24.26 24.53
N GLN A 236 38.87 24.32 23.74
CA GLN A 236 38.81 23.94 22.34
C GLN A 236 39.42 25.01 21.40
N GLY A 237 39.63 26.23 21.90
CA GLY A 237 40.09 27.39 21.13
C GLY A 237 38.98 28.03 20.29
N GLY A 238 38.74 29.32 20.53
CA GLY A 238 37.65 30.10 19.93
C GLY A 238 36.61 30.55 20.96
N ASP A 239 35.86 31.60 20.62
CA ASP A 239 34.73 32.19 21.35
C ASP A 239 33.46 32.23 20.47
N GLY A 240 33.30 31.26 19.57
CA GLY A 240 32.29 31.25 18.51
C GLY A 240 30.96 30.55 18.83
N GLU A 241 30.02 30.60 17.89
CA GLU A 241 28.74 29.88 18.00
C GLU A 241 28.95 28.34 18.03
N GLY A 242 28.28 27.66 18.97
CA GLY A 242 28.31 26.20 19.12
C GLY A 242 29.41 25.66 20.02
N GLU A 243 29.93 26.46 20.95
CA GLU A 243 30.81 26.04 22.04
C GLU A 243 30.04 25.77 23.35
N PRO A 244 30.53 24.90 24.26
CA PRO A 244 31.75 24.09 24.16
C PRO A 244 31.63 23.03 23.07
N ARG A 245 32.71 22.75 22.33
CA ARG A 245 32.79 21.62 21.38
C ARG A 245 33.52 20.43 22.01
N PRO A 246 33.38 19.20 21.51
CA PRO A 246 34.26 18.12 21.94
C PRO A 246 35.71 18.45 21.60
N LEU A 247 36.65 18.17 22.52
CA LEU A 247 38.09 18.31 22.26
C LEU A 247 38.57 17.30 21.20
N LEU A 248 37.97 16.10 21.23
CA LEU A 248 38.21 15.03 20.27
C LEU A 248 36.89 14.33 19.97
N PHE A 249 36.71 13.91 18.72
CA PHE A 249 35.57 13.08 18.29
C PHE A 249 36.04 12.03 17.27
N ASP A 250 35.87 10.75 17.60
CA ASP A 250 36.15 9.64 16.69
C ASP A 250 34.98 9.43 15.73
N ARG A 251 35.01 10.22 14.65
CA ARG A 251 34.01 10.14 13.59
C ARG A 251 33.99 8.79 12.88
N GLY A 252 35.15 8.15 12.71
CA GLY A 252 35.25 6.85 12.03
C GLY A 252 34.58 5.73 12.84
N ARG A 253 34.59 5.80 14.17
CA ARG A 253 33.82 4.88 15.02
C ARG A 253 32.33 5.16 14.98
N ALA A 254 31.92 6.43 15.02
CA ALA A 254 30.52 6.81 14.91
C ALA A 254 29.90 6.32 13.58
N GLU A 255 30.60 6.52 12.46
CA GLU A 255 30.17 6.06 11.14
C GLU A 255 30.08 4.52 11.08
N ARG A 256 31.06 3.80 11.64
CA ARG A 256 31.00 2.32 11.75
C ARG A 256 29.78 1.84 12.53
N ARG A 257 29.46 2.47 13.67
CA ARG A 257 28.26 2.10 14.47
C ARG A 257 26.97 2.30 13.68
N VAL A 258 26.87 3.37 12.91
CA VAL A 258 25.73 3.64 12.02
C VAL A 258 25.68 2.59 10.91
N GLN A 259 26.79 2.27 10.26
CA GLN A 259 26.86 1.23 9.23
C GLN A 259 26.46 -0.15 9.75
N ASP A 260 26.90 -0.52 10.94
CA ASP A 260 26.53 -1.79 11.57
C ASP A 260 25.02 -1.85 11.88
N ALA A 261 24.44 -0.74 12.35
CA ALA A 261 23.00 -0.62 12.57
C ALA A 261 22.20 -0.78 11.26
N ILE A 262 22.65 -0.12 10.19
CA ILE A 262 22.07 -0.23 8.85
C ILE A 262 22.14 -1.67 8.34
N LYS A 263 23.31 -2.31 8.47
CA LYS A 263 23.51 -3.71 8.08
C LYS A 263 22.57 -4.65 8.83
N HIS A 264 22.41 -4.44 10.14
CA HIS A 264 21.47 -5.20 10.97
C HIS A 264 20.03 -5.04 10.48
N ALA A 265 19.58 -3.79 10.27
CA ALA A 265 18.24 -3.50 9.78
C ALA A 265 17.97 -4.17 8.42
N HIS A 266 18.93 -4.14 7.49
CA HIS A 266 18.82 -4.81 6.20
C HIS A 266 18.76 -6.34 6.32
N SER A 267 19.61 -6.93 7.18
CA SER A 267 19.64 -8.38 7.35
C SER A 267 18.46 -8.95 8.14
N LYS A 268 17.83 -8.15 9.01
CA LYS A 268 16.85 -8.64 9.99
C LYS A 268 15.49 -7.97 9.87
N TYR A 269 15.43 -6.65 9.80
CA TYR A 269 14.15 -5.93 9.81
C TYR A 269 13.46 -5.96 8.45
N ILE A 270 14.20 -5.93 7.33
CA ILE A 270 13.60 -6.06 5.99
C ILE A 270 12.92 -7.44 5.80
N PRO A 271 13.58 -8.58 6.06
CA PRO A 271 12.90 -9.88 5.97
C PRO A 271 11.71 -10.00 6.91
N GLN A 272 11.80 -9.44 8.12
CA GLN A 272 10.68 -9.41 9.06
C GLN A 272 9.51 -8.58 8.56
N TYR A 273 9.76 -7.42 7.94
CA TYR A 273 8.72 -6.60 7.32
C TYR A 273 8.02 -7.33 6.17
N VAL A 274 8.77 -8.03 5.31
CA VAL A 274 8.18 -8.84 4.23
C VAL A 274 7.33 -9.98 4.82
N ALA A 275 7.80 -10.64 5.87
CA ALA A 275 7.04 -11.69 6.56
C ALA A 275 5.77 -11.15 7.22
N ASP A 276 5.86 -9.99 7.90
CA ASP A 276 4.74 -9.33 8.56
C ASP A 276 3.67 -8.92 7.54
N THR A 277 4.06 -8.29 6.42
CA THR A 277 3.12 -7.91 5.35
C THR A 277 2.52 -9.12 4.64
N THR A 278 3.30 -10.18 4.42
CA THR A 278 2.79 -11.45 3.87
C THR A 278 1.74 -12.06 4.79
N LYS A 279 2.01 -12.08 6.10
CA LYS A 279 1.08 -12.56 7.13
C LYS A 279 -0.20 -11.72 7.18
N THR A 280 -0.08 -10.40 7.09
CA THR A 280 -1.21 -9.46 7.03
C THR A 280 -2.10 -9.71 5.81
N LEU A 281 -1.52 -10.11 4.68
CA LEU A 281 -2.24 -10.45 3.45
C LEU A 281 -2.77 -11.88 3.41
N SER A 282 -2.50 -12.70 4.44
CA SER A 282 -2.98 -14.08 4.46
C SER A 282 -4.49 -14.13 4.76
N PRO A 283 -5.25 -15.03 4.11
CA PRO A 283 -6.68 -15.18 4.34
C PRO A 283 -7.02 -15.40 5.82
N GLY A 284 -7.98 -14.63 6.34
CA GLY A 284 -8.51 -14.81 7.69
C GLY A 284 -7.59 -14.45 8.87
N ILE A 285 -6.35 -14.02 8.63
CA ILE A 285 -5.40 -13.70 9.71
C ILE A 285 -5.69 -12.33 10.34
N THR A 286 -5.83 -11.28 9.53
CA THR A 286 -6.12 -9.93 10.03
C THR A 286 -7.62 -9.72 10.27
N ASP A 287 -8.47 -10.26 9.39
CA ASP A 287 -9.91 -10.26 9.53
C ASP A 287 -10.46 -11.51 8.83
N ILE A 288 -11.42 -12.21 9.44
CA ILE A 288 -12.05 -13.41 8.88
C ILE A 288 -12.80 -13.12 7.57
N LYS A 289 -13.23 -11.88 7.38
CA LYS A 289 -13.91 -11.41 6.17
C LYS A 289 -12.94 -10.98 5.07
N PHE A 290 -11.63 -11.05 5.29
CA PHE A 290 -10.62 -10.80 4.26
C PHE A 290 -10.24 -12.12 3.57
N GLN A 291 -10.67 -12.25 2.31
CA GLN A 291 -10.48 -13.44 1.47
C GLN A 291 -9.76 -13.07 0.17
N PRO A 292 -8.43 -12.88 0.24
CA PRO A 292 -7.63 -12.47 -0.90
C PRO A 292 -7.25 -13.66 -1.78
N LEU A 293 -7.15 -13.41 -3.07
CA LEU A 293 -6.52 -14.30 -4.03
C LEU A 293 -5.07 -13.87 -4.25
N TRP A 294 -4.13 -14.81 -4.16
CA TRP A 294 -2.71 -14.56 -4.31
C TRP A 294 -2.23 -14.95 -5.70
N TRP A 295 -1.48 -14.07 -6.37
CA TRP A 295 -0.82 -14.39 -7.63
C TRP A 295 0.62 -14.84 -7.41
N ASN A 296 1.04 -15.83 -8.20
CA ASN A 296 2.39 -16.36 -8.16
C ASN A 296 3.48 -15.29 -8.41
N SER A 297 3.13 -14.22 -9.12
CA SER A 297 4.00 -13.12 -9.50
C SER A 297 4.17 -12.05 -8.41
N TYR A 298 3.42 -12.13 -7.29
CA TYR A 298 3.47 -11.14 -6.20
C TYR A 298 4.88 -10.94 -5.62
N LEU A 299 5.58 -12.04 -5.29
CA LEU A 299 6.91 -11.99 -4.66
C LEU A 299 8.00 -11.39 -5.55
N TYR A 300 7.79 -11.36 -6.86
CA TYR A 300 8.75 -10.80 -7.83
C TYR A 300 8.40 -9.37 -8.26
N GLY A 301 7.44 -8.72 -7.59
CA GLY A 301 6.95 -7.38 -7.96
C GLY A 301 6.20 -7.32 -9.29
N LYS A 302 5.87 -8.49 -9.87
CA LYS A 302 5.15 -8.61 -11.16
C LYS A 302 3.66 -8.92 -10.98
N GLY A 303 3.22 -9.14 -9.75
CA GLY A 303 1.86 -9.52 -9.40
C GLY A 303 1.28 -8.70 -8.25
N ALA A 304 0.01 -8.93 -8.00
CA ALA A 304 -0.71 -8.37 -6.87
C ALA A 304 -1.45 -9.48 -6.12
N VAL A 305 -1.65 -9.27 -4.83
CA VAL A 305 -2.71 -9.93 -4.07
C VAL A 305 -3.98 -9.10 -4.30
N ILE A 306 -5.06 -9.71 -4.74
CA ILE A 306 -6.33 -8.99 -4.95
C ILE A 306 -7.44 -9.59 -4.11
N ALA A 307 -8.37 -8.76 -3.65
CA ALA A 307 -9.61 -9.21 -3.04
C ALA A 307 -10.77 -8.42 -3.64
N PRO A 308 -11.81 -9.05 -4.20
CA PRO A 308 -13.00 -8.34 -4.61
C PRO A 308 -13.68 -7.77 -3.35
N VAL A 309 -13.94 -6.47 -3.35
CA VAL A 309 -14.45 -5.75 -2.17
C VAL A 309 -15.93 -5.46 -2.39
N MET A 310 -16.74 -5.64 -1.36
CA MET A 310 -18.15 -5.25 -1.36
C MET A 310 -18.46 -4.31 -0.19
N ASN A 311 -19.38 -3.37 -0.44
CA ASN A 311 -20.08 -2.63 0.61
C ASN A 311 -21.51 -3.19 0.73
N THR A 312 -22.01 -3.34 1.95
CA THR A 312 -23.40 -3.77 2.19
C THR A 312 -24.39 -2.62 2.12
N GLU A 313 -23.91 -1.37 2.10
CA GLU A 313 -24.75 -0.18 2.01
C GLU A 313 -25.36 -0.02 0.61
N VAL A 314 -26.63 0.40 0.59
CA VAL A 314 -27.41 0.63 -0.64
C VAL A 314 -27.34 2.12 -0.98
N ASP A 315 -26.28 2.54 -1.68
CA ASP A 315 -26.22 3.89 -2.25
C ASP A 315 -26.16 3.81 -3.78
N LEU A 316 -27.20 4.35 -4.41
CA LEU A 316 -27.35 4.39 -5.86
C LEU A 316 -26.85 5.70 -6.49
N LYS A 317 -26.44 6.69 -5.69
CA LYS A 317 -26.08 8.02 -6.16
C LYS A 317 -25.02 7.98 -7.27
N GLN A 318 -23.97 7.16 -7.09
CA GLN A 318 -22.91 7.04 -8.08
C GLN A 318 -23.40 6.60 -9.48
N PHE A 319 -24.50 5.84 -9.58
CA PHE A 319 -25.05 5.42 -10.88
C PHE A 319 -25.90 6.50 -11.55
N TRP A 320 -26.37 7.47 -10.79
CA TRP A 320 -27.04 8.66 -11.31
C TRP A 320 -26.04 9.74 -11.74
N ASP A 321 -24.91 9.82 -11.03
CA ASP A 321 -23.84 10.78 -11.32
C ASP A 321 -22.96 10.31 -12.50
N LEU A 322 -22.74 9.00 -12.66
CA LEU A 322 -21.88 8.44 -13.71
C LEU A 322 -22.31 8.80 -15.16
N PRO A 323 -23.60 8.73 -15.54
CA PRO A 323 -24.04 9.13 -16.88
C PRO A 323 -23.77 10.60 -17.19
N GLN A 324 -23.98 11.48 -16.20
CA GLN A 324 -23.72 12.92 -16.32
C GLN A 324 -22.23 13.16 -16.47
N TYR A 325 -21.41 12.55 -15.61
CA TYR A 325 -19.96 12.63 -15.68
C TYR A 325 -19.43 12.18 -17.04
N ALA A 326 -19.85 11.01 -17.52
CA ALA A 326 -19.43 10.48 -18.82
C ALA A 326 -19.86 11.39 -19.98
N ARG A 327 -21.09 11.94 -19.93
CA ARG A 327 -21.58 12.88 -20.94
C ARG A 327 -20.74 14.15 -21.00
N ASP A 328 -20.37 14.68 -19.85
CA ASP A 328 -19.67 15.96 -19.75
C ASP A 328 -18.20 15.85 -20.20
N HIS A 329 -17.61 14.65 -20.09
CA HIS A 329 -16.22 14.39 -20.46
C HIS A 329 -16.03 13.81 -21.87
N LEU A 330 -17.10 13.35 -22.51
CA LEU A 330 -17.08 12.96 -23.91
C LEU A 330 -17.17 14.20 -24.83
N GLU A 331 -16.39 14.18 -25.91
CA GLU A 331 -16.34 15.27 -26.90
C GLU A 331 -17.71 15.51 -27.57
N ASN A 332 -17.93 16.76 -27.99
CA ASN A 332 -19.08 17.09 -28.82
C ASN A 332 -18.93 16.42 -30.19
N GLY A 333 -19.87 15.52 -30.53
CA GLY A 333 -19.81 14.70 -31.73
C GLY A 333 -19.51 13.22 -31.47
N ASP A 334 -19.12 12.82 -30.26
CA ASP A 334 -18.99 11.40 -29.92
C ASP A 334 -20.37 10.74 -29.90
N ALA A 335 -20.56 9.70 -30.71
CA ALA A 335 -21.82 8.95 -30.80
C ALA A 335 -22.26 8.36 -29.45
N ASN A 336 -21.35 8.16 -28.49
CA ASN A 336 -21.68 7.64 -27.17
C ASN A 336 -22.23 8.70 -26.21
N LYS A 337 -21.96 9.99 -26.46
CA LYS A 337 -22.41 11.10 -25.61
C LYS A 337 -23.93 11.17 -25.41
N PRO A 338 -24.78 11.09 -26.46
CA PRO A 338 -26.24 11.06 -26.28
C PRO A 338 -26.75 9.72 -25.73
N LEU A 339 -25.94 8.66 -25.79
CA LEU A 339 -26.31 7.33 -25.35
C LEU A 339 -25.96 7.06 -23.88
N THR A 340 -25.22 7.94 -23.19
CA THR A 340 -24.74 7.69 -21.82
C THR A 340 -25.88 7.40 -20.84
N GLU A 341 -26.92 8.24 -20.81
CA GLU A 341 -28.07 8.07 -19.92
C GLU A 341 -28.82 6.77 -20.21
N LEU A 342 -29.07 6.47 -21.48
CA LEU A 342 -29.71 5.22 -21.89
C LEU A 342 -28.85 4.02 -21.50
N TYR A 343 -27.56 4.06 -21.79
CA TYR A 343 -26.65 2.97 -21.52
C TYR A 343 -26.63 2.57 -20.04
N TYR A 344 -26.42 3.52 -19.13
CA TYR A 344 -26.38 3.23 -17.69
C TYR A 344 -27.75 3.00 -17.06
N SER A 345 -28.84 3.57 -17.60
CA SER A 345 -30.19 3.29 -17.12
C SER A 345 -30.73 1.95 -17.61
N SER A 346 -30.25 1.46 -18.77
CA SER A 346 -30.76 0.28 -19.48
C SER A 346 -30.31 -1.08 -18.95
N SER A 347 -29.82 -1.16 -17.72
CA SER A 347 -29.30 -2.36 -17.01
C SER A 347 -30.19 -3.63 -17.02
N GLN A 348 -31.30 -3.68 -17.76
CA GLN A 348 -32.21 -4.83 -17.91
C GLN A 348 -32.79 -5.08 -19.32
N SER A 349 -32.36 -4.38 -20.38
CA SER A 349 -32.92 -4.65 -21.71
C SER A 349 -32.22 -5.85 -22.38
N GLN A 350 -32.95 -6.96 -22.61
CA GLN A 350 -32.48 -8.08 -23.45
C GLN A 350 -32.09 -7.62 -24.87
N ALA A 351 -32.70 -6.54 -25.38
CA ALA A 351 -32.35 -5.96 -26.68
C ALA A 351 -31.02 -5.17 -26.65
N LEU A 352 -30.61 -4.66 -25.48
CA LEU A 352 -29.36 -3.94 -25.29
C LEU A 352 -28.25 -4.83 -24.72
N GLN A 353 -28.55 -6.09 -24.33
CA GLN A 353 -27.53 -7.11 -24.02
C GLN A 353 -26.59 -7.39 -25.20
N ILE A 354 -27.06 -7.19 -26.44
CA ILE A 354 -26.23 -7.25 -27.66
C ILE A 354 -25.14 -6.16 -27.66
N LEU A 355 -25.36 -5.04 -26.95
CA LEU A 355 -24.41 -3.93 -26.82
C LEU A 355 -23.55 -4.00 -25.53
N THR A 356 -23.78 -4.97 -24.65
CA THR A 356 -23.10 -5.03 -23.33
C THR A 356 -22.41 -6.35 -23.04
N LEU A 357 -22.80 -7.46 -23.66
CA LEU A 357 -22.19 -8.77 -23.42
C LEU A 357 -21.55 -9.32 -24.71
N PRO A 358 -20.21 -9.38 -24.80
CA PRO A 358 -19.56 -10.16 -25.83
C PRO A 358 -19.93 -11.63 -25.66
N GLY A 359 -20.19 -12.31 -26.78
CA GLY A 359 -20.21 -13.78 -26.78
C GLY A 359 -18.91 -14.33 -26.19
N THR A 360 -18.93 -15.56 -25.67
CA THR A 360 -17.75 -16.19 -25.02
C THR A 360 -16.48 -16.20 -25.87
N LYS A 361 -16.61 -16.13 -27.21
CA LYS A 361 -15.50 -15.96 -28.18
C LYS A 361 -15.00 -14.51 -28.30
N ASN A 362 -15.86 -13.51 -28.14
CA ASN A 362 -15.54 -12.09 -28.35
C ASN A 362 -14.72 -11.47 -27.20
N VAL A 363 -14.79 -12.04 -25.98
CA VAL A 363 -13.94 -11.66 -24.83
C VAL A 363 -12.43 -11.84 -25.14
N LEU A 364 -12.10 -12.62 -26.15
CA LEU A 364 -10.71 -12.90 -26.56
C LEU A 364 -10.19 -11.92 -27.63
N GLU A 365 -11.06 -11.13 -28.27
CA GLU A 365 -10.71 -10.34 -29.48
C GLU A 365 -10.95 -8.82 -29.32
N SER A 366 -11.97 -8.39 -28.56
CA SER A 366 -12.28 -6.97 -28.34
C SER A 366 -12.87 -6.72 -26.94
N PRO A 367 -12.74 -5.49 -26.38
CA PRO A 367 -13.36 -5.15 -25.10
C PRO A 367 -14.90 -5.36 -25.15
N PRO A 368 -15.50 -5.88 -24.07
CA PRO A 368 -16.96 -5.97 -23.93
C PRO A 368 -17.65 -4.60 -24.09
N GLY A 369 -18.78 -4.58 -24.79
CA GLY A 369 -19.69 -3.42 -24.84
C GLY A 369 -19.13 -2.14 -25.46
N SER A 370 -19.76 -0.98 -25.19
CA SER A 370 -19.23 0.32 -25.62
C SER A 370 -18.02 0.68 -24.77
N TRP A 371 -16.82 0.41 -25.29
CA TRP A 371 -15.60 0.48 -24.49
C TRP A 371 -15.34 1.84 -23.86
N LYS A 372 -15.77 2.92 -24.52
CA LYS A 372 -15.65 4.29 -24.01
C LYS A 372 -16.49 4.50 -22.76
N LEU A 373 -17.69 3.91 -22.71
CA LEU A 373 -18.59 4.01 -21.58
C LEU A 373 -18.15 3.05 -20.47
N GLU A 374 -17.77 1.83 -20.80
CA GLU A 374 -17.26 0.86 -19.82
C GLU A 374 -16.09 1.42 -19.01
N GLU A 375 -15.14 2.12 -19.63
CA GLU A 375 -13.98 2.72 -18.95
C GLU A 375 -14.37 3.72 -17.83
N PHE A 376 -15.50 4.43 -17.94
CA PHE A 376 -15.96 5.32 -16.86
C PHE A 376 -16.38 4.58 -15.59
N LYS A 377 -16.72 3.27 -15.68
CA LYS A 377 -17.04 2.45 -14.49
C LYS A 377 -15.85 2.29 -13.54
N ARG A 378 -14.62 2.65 -13.96
CA ARG A 378 -13.43 2.70 -13.09
C ARG A 378 -13.53 3.72 -11.95
N ARG A 379 -14.47 4.66 -12.00
CA ARG A 379 -14.79 5.57 -10.87
C ARG A 379 -15.75 4.99 -9.84
N LEU A 380 -16.41 3.88 -10.15
CA LEU A 380 -17.43 3.33 -9.26
C LEU A 380 -16.77 2.79 -7.98
N GLU A 381 -17.35 3.16 -6.86
CA GLU A 381 -16.96 2.73 -5.53
C GLU A 381 -17.48 1.32 -5.22
N PRO A 382 -16.94 0.67 -4.17
CA PRO A 382 -17.46 -0.61 -3.74
C PRO A 382 -18.94 -0.55 -3.38
N ARG A 383 -19.72 -1.53 -3.84
CA ARG A 383 -21.14 -1.71 -3.54
C ARG A 383 -21.47 -3.19 -3.33
N MET A 384 -22.76 -3.49 -3.16
CA MET A 384 -23.23 -4.86 -2.97
C MET A 384 -23.06 -5.68 -4.25
N PRO A 385 -22.83 -7.00 -4.15
CA PRO A 385 -22.59 -7.86 -5.32
C PRO A 385 -23.71 -7.86 -6.37
N SER A 386 -24.97 -7.65 -5.98
CA SER A 386 -26.09 -7.57 -6.94
C SER A 386 -26.01 -6.33 -7.84
N LEU A 387 -25.41 -5.23 -7.37
CA LEU A 387 -25.17 -4.05 -8.20
C LEU A 387 -23.95 -4.24 -9.11
N TYR A 388 -22.98 -5.04 -8.70
CA TYR A 388 -21.85 -5.42 -9.55
C TYR A 388 -22.29 -6.25 -10.75
N GLU A 389 -23.14 -7.26 -10.53
CA GLU A 389 -23.76 -8.04 -11.60
C GLU A 389 -24.61 -7.14 -12.52
N ARG A 390 -25.45 -6.29 -11.92
CA ARG A 390 -26.36 -5.43 -12.69
C ARG A 390 -25.66 -4.44 -13.61
N PHE A 391 -24.55 -3.86 -13.16
CA PHE A 391 -23.83 -2.81 -13.89
C PHE A 391 -22.54 -3.32 -14.56
N GLY A 392 -22.16 -4.59 -14.39
CA GLY A 392 -20.98 -5.20 -15.01
C GLY A 392 -19.67 -4.55 -14.57
N TYR A 393 -19.43 -4.44 -13.26
CA TYR A 393 -18.16 -3.94 -12.71
C TYR A 393 -17.84 -4.58 -11.36
N ALA A 394 -16.59 -4.48 -10.94
CA ALA A 394 -16.15 -4.87 -9.61
C ALA A 394 -15.07 -3.95 -9.07
N THR A 395 -15.09 -3.71 -7.76
CA THR A 395 -13.98 -3.06 -7.07
C THR A 395 -13.08 -4.10 -6.41
N PHE A 396 -11.77 -3.93 -6.57
CA PHE A 396 -10.74 -4.79 -6.00
C PHE A 396 -9.86 -4.00 -5.05
N PHE A 397 -9.63 -4.53 -3.86
CA PHE A 397 -8.46 -4.20 -3.08
C PHE A 397 -7.26 -4.88 -3.72
N GLN A 398 -6.15 -4.15 -3.87
CA GLN A 398 -4.90 -4.66 -4.42
C GLN A 398 -3.77 -4.37 -3.44
N ALA A 399 -2.88 -5.34 -3.25
CA ALA A 399 -1.59 -5.15 -2.61
C ALA A 399 -0.48 -5.69 -3.50
N TRP A 400 0.59 -4.92 -3.71
CA TRP A 400 1.70 -5.29 -4.59
C TRP A 400 3.04 -4.85 -4.01
N GLN A 401 4.11 -5.54 -4.41
CA GLN A 401 5.47 -5.19 -4.01
C GLN A 401 6.09 -4.23 -5.02
N THR A 402 6.72 -3.17 -4.52
CA THR A 402 7.56 -2.26 -5.30
C THR A 402 8.97 -2.29 -4.75
N TRP A 403 9.99 -2.22 -5.61
CA TRP A 403 11.36 -2.04 -5.15
C TRP A 403 11.63 -0.53 -5.04
N ASP A 404 11.72 -0.04 -3.80
CA ASP A 404 11.96 1.39 -3.56
C ASP A 404 13.39 1.64 -3.07
N THR A 405 13.96 2.75 -3.52
CA THR A 405 15.18 3.36 -2.97
C THR A 405 14.80 4.71 -2.39
N LEU A 406 14.92 4.86 -1.07
CA LEU A 406 14.48 6.07 -0.37
C LEU A 406 15.32 6.34 0.88
N THR A 407 15.28 7.58 1.37
CA THR A 407 15.84 7.95 2.67
C THR A 407 14.74 8.00 3.71
N LEU A 408 14.96 7.37 4.86
CA LEU A 408 14.03 7.37 5.97
C LEU A 408 14.44 8.43 7.02
N PRO A 409 13.48 9.21 7.56
CA PRO A 409 12.06 9.26 7.20
C PRO A 409 11.80 9.98 5.86
N GLN A 410 10.67 9.67 5.19
CA GLN A 410 10.36 10.17 3.83
C GLN A 410 10.11 11.68 3.74
N GLU A 411 9.52 12.30 4.76
CA GLU A 411 9.22 13.74 4.74
C GLU A 411 10.08 14.49 5.78
N LEU A 412 11.08 15.22 5.26
CA LEU A 412 12.05 15.99 6.05
C LEU A 412 11.40 17.12 6.85
N LYS A 413 10.40 17.79 6.26
CA LYS A 413 9.67 18.92 6.87
C LYS A 413 8.96 18.50 8.16
N ASP A 414 8.53 17.24 8.24
CA ASP A 414 7.75 16.73 9.36
C ASP A 414 8.63 16.13 10.46
N ARG A 415 9.92 15.86 10.18
CA ARG A 415 10.81 15.14 11.12
C ARG A 415 12.27 15.63 11.16
N PRO A 416 12.53 16.94 11.38
CA PRO A 416 13.90 17.45 11.50
C PRO A 416 14.69 16.81 12.65
N ALA A 417 14.01 16.35 13.71
CA ALA A 417 14.61 15.72 14.89
C ALA A 417 15.10 14.27 14.66
N ARG A 418 14.81 13.66 13.50
CA ARG A 418 15.20 12.27 13.18
C ARG A 418 16.47 12.13 12.35
N ARG A 419 17.27 13.20 12.27
CA ARG A 419 18.62 13.11 11.69
C ARG A 419 19.51 12.20 12.54
N ILE A 420 20.46 11.54 11.90
CA ILE A 420 21.44 10.71 12.60
C ILE A 420 22.44 11.64 13.30
N VAL A 421 22.26 11.79 14.61
CA VAL A 421 23.00 12.73 15.46
C VAL A 421 23.59 11.97 16.65
N PHE A 422 24.88 12.18 16.87
CA PHE A 422 25.53 11.82 18.11
C PHE A 422 25.40 12.98 19.10
N TRP A 423 24.94 12.70 20.31
CA TRP A 423 24.79 13.70 21.37
C TRP A 423 26.02 13.70 22.26
N ALA A 424 26.99 14.56 21.91
CA ALA A 424 28.12 14.83 22.79
C ALA A 424 27.69 15.78 23.92
N THR A 425 28.49 15.87 24.98
CA THR A 425 28.32 16.88 26.02
C THR A 425 29.56 17.76 26.11
N GLY A 426 29.35 19.01 26.49
CA GLY A 426 30.41 19.88 26.95
C GLY A 426 29.98 20.59 28.22
N THR A 427 30.93 21.14 28.94
CA THR A 427 30.69 21.81 30.21
C THR A 427 30.94 23.31 30.07
N ILE A 428 30.08 24.12 30.67
CA ILE A 428 30.33 25.54 30.86
C ILE A 428 30.37 25.81 32.35
N GLU A 429 31.48 26.35 32.81
CA GLU A 429 31.68 26.77 34.18
C GLU A 429 31.54 28.29 34.25
N HIS A 430 30.48 28.77 34.91
CA HIS A 430 30.28 30.20 35.13
C HIS A 430 30.79 30.57 36.52
N THR A 431 31.86 31.33 36.57
CA THR A 431 32.37 31.91 37.82
C THR A 431 31.88 33.35 37.95
N HIS A 432 31.08 33.59 38.99
CA HIS A 432 30.52 34.91 39.29
C HIS A 432 30.64 35.25 40.78
N TRP A 433 30.53 36.54 41.10
CA TRP A 433 30.46 36.99 42.48
C TRP A 433 29.06 36.74 43.04
N GLY A 434 28.96 35.87 44.04
CA GLY A 434 27.73 35.63 44.77
C GLY A 434 27.92 35.85 46.27
N THR A 435 26.82 35.79 47.01
CA THR A 435 26.84 35.79 48.49
C THR A 435 26.87 34.35 49.00
N CYS A 436 28.01 33.93 49.56
CA CYS A 436 28.09 32.64 50.25
C CYS A 436 27.46 32.76 51.63
N TYR A 437 26.34 32.08 51.86
CA TYR A 437 25.81 31.88 53.21
C TYR A 437 26.60 30.77 53.91
N GLY A 438 27.65 31.15 54.64
CA GLY A 438 28.33 30.24 55.55
C GLY A 438 27.43 29.87 56.73
N TRP A 439 27.12 28.58 56.90
CA TRP A 439 26.50 28.10 58.13
C TRP A 439 27.58 28.03 59.22
N PRO A 440 27.37 28.53 60.46
CA PRO A 440 26.13 29.04 61.06
C PRO A 440 26.03 30.58 61.15
N ILE A 441 26.98 31.33 60.60
CA ILE A 441 26.98 32.80 60.67
C ILE A 441 26.83 33.36 59.25
N PRO A 442 25.68 33.94 58.88
CA PRO A 442 25.47 34.51 57.56
C PRO A 442 26.29 35.81 57.44
N ILE A 443 27.56 35.70 57.07
CA ILE A 443 28.36 36.86 56.73
C ILE A 443 28.25 37.08 55.22
N PRO A 444 27.69 38.21 54.75
CA PRO A 444 27.58 38.51 53.32
C PRO A 444 28.95 38.92 52.78
N PHE A 445 29.87 37.98 52.67
CA PHE A 445 31.11 38.19 51.94
C PHE A 445 30.88 37.84 50.47
N PRO A 446 31.28 38.72 49.53
CA PRO A 446 31.35 38.35 48.14
C PRO A 446 32.37 37.23 48.00
N CYS A 447 31.92 36.08 47.52
CA CYS A 447 32.75 34.92 47.25
C CYS A 447 32.59 34.54 45.76
N PRO A 448 33.60 33.93 45.14
CA PRO A 448 33.42 33.31 43.83
C PRO A 448 32.50 32.10 43.98
N VAL A 449 31.33 32.15 43.34
CA VAL A 449 30.42 31.01 43.15
C VAL A 449 30.66 30.46 41.74
N THR A 450 30.75 29.14 41.62
CA THR A 450 30.95 28.47 40.33
C THR A 450 29.76 27.58 40.04
N ASP A 451 29.03 27.90 38.97
CA ASP A 451 27.95 27.07 38.44
C ASP A 451 28.47 26.25 37.26
N VAL A 452 28.17 24.95 37.23
CA VAL A 452 28.58 24.06 36.15
C VAL A 452 27.35 23.60 35.37
N TYR A 453 27.29 23.94 34.09
CA TYR A 453 26.22 23.54 33.19
C TYR A 453 26.75 22.53 32.17
N THR A 454 25.99 21.46 31.94
CA THR A 454 26.27 20.51 30.85
C THR A 454 25.39 20.87 29.65
N VAL A 455 26.01 21.08 28.49
CA VAL A 455 25.33 21.45 27.26
C VAL A 455 25.40 20.28 26.26
N PRO A 456 24.26 19.81 25.72
CA PRO A 456 24.26 18.81 24.66
C PRO A 456 24.72 19.43 23.34
N ILE A 457 25.68 18.78 22.68
CA ILE A 457 26.26 19.22 21.42
C ILE A 457 25.89 18.19 20.34
N PRO A 458 24.93 18.50 19.45
CA PRO A 458 24.55 17.59 18.38
C PRO A 458 25.64 17.53 17.31
N ILE A 459 26.20 16.36 17.08
CA ILE A 459 27.17 16.10 16.01
C ILE A 459 26.48 15.24 14.93
N PRO A 460 26.18 15.80 13.74
CA PRO A 460 25.54 15.04 12.67
C PRO A 460 26.53 14.04 12.04
N ILE A 461 26.10 12.78 11.90
CA ILE A 461 26.92 11.67 11.39
C ILE A 461 26.39 11.22 10.04
N ALA A 462 27.30 10.90 9.11
CA ALA A 462 26.93 10.40 7.79
C ALA A 462 26.60 8.88 7.85
N PRO A 463 25.64 8.39 7.04
CA PRO A 463 24.70 9.17 6.25
C PRO A 463 23.73 9.92 7.17
N TYR A 464 23.44 11.19 6.88
CA TYR A 464 22.60 12.03 7.77
C TYR A 464 21.16 11.51 7.92
N PHE A 465 20.76 10.61 7.02
CA PHE A 465 19.48 9.91 6.96
C PHE A 465 19.72 8.42 6.72
N MET A 466 18.76 7.59 7.09
CA MET A 466 18.88 6.15 6.93
C MET A 466 18.56 5.75 5.48
N PRO A 467 19.52 5.19 4.73
CA PRO A 467 19.22 4.68 3.41
C PRO A 467 18.36 3.43 3.51
N TYR A 468 17.38 3.31 2.62
CA TYR A 468 16.57 2.12 2.44
C TYR A 468 16.60 1.69 0.98
N THR A 469 16.91 0.42 0.75
CA THR A 469 16.68 -0.24 -0.53
C THR A 469 16.06 -1.61 -0.26
N GLY A 470 14.87 -1.84 -0.79
CA GLY A 470 14.16 -3.09 -0.54
C GLY A 470 12.72 -3.09 -1.03
N PRO A 471 12.04 -4.25 -0.85
CA PRO A 471 10.65 -4.42 -1.23
C PRO A 471 9.74 -3.62 -0.30
N ARG A 472 8.76 -2.92 -0.85
CA ARG A 472 7.73 -2.19 -0.11
C ARG A 472 6.36 -2.60 -0.62
N THR A 473 5.52 -3.02 0.31
CA THR A 473 4.13 -3.40 0.05
C THR A 473 3.28 -2.15 -0.10
N GLN A 474 2.86 -1.89 -1.32
CA GLN A 474 1.87 -0.88 -1.67
C GLN A 474 0.47 -1.47 -1.62
N HIS A 475 -0.55 -0.61 -1.52
CA HIS A 475 -1.94 -1.03 -1.51
C HIS A 475 -2.87 0.05 -2.07
N GLY A 476 -4.07 -0.34 -2.46
CA GLY A 476 -5.15 0.57 -2.83
C GLY A 476 -6.36 -0.15 -3.43
N TRP A 477 -7.38 0.61 -3.82
CA TRP A 477 -8.59 0.07 -4.43
C TRP A 477 -8.72 0.53 -5.88
N VAL A 478 -9.17 -0.36 -6.75
CA VAL A 478 -9.42 -0.06 -8.17
C VAL A 478 -10.76 -0.65 -8.58
N SER A 479 -11.52 0.07 -9.38
CA SER A 479 -12.71 -0.47 -10.04
C SER A 479 -12.36 -0.90 -11.45
N VAL A 480 -12.88 -2.04 -11.85
CA VAL A 480 -12.63 -2.65 -13.16
C VAL A 480 -13.97 -3.07 -13.75
N PRO A 481 -14.27 -2.70 -15.00
CA PRO A 481 -15.45 -3.21 -15.69
C PRO A 481 -15.32 -4.70 -15.99
N GLU A 482 -16.44 -5.41 -16.11
CA GLU A 482 -16.43 -6.85 -16.38
C GLU A 482 -15.76 -7.16 -17.73
N GLY A 483 -14.92 -8.19 -17.78
CA GLY A 483 -14.15 -8.54 -18.97
C GLY A 483 -12.97 -7.63 -19.31
N TYR A 484 -12.67 -6.61 -18.49
CA TYR A 484 -11.48 -5.77 -18.61
C TYR A 484 -10.30 -6.33 -17.80
N PRO A 485 -9.05 -6.00 -18.18
CA PRO A 485 -7.88 -6.46 -17.46
C PRO A 485 -7.81 -5.84 -16.06
N ILE A 486 -7.60 -6.69 -15.06
CA ILE A 486 -7.37 -6.23 -13.69
C ILE A 486 -5.93 -5.70 -13.59
N PRO A 487 -5.71 -4.46 -13.12
CA PRO A 487 -4.37 -3.88 -13.02
C PRO A 487 -3.40 -4.75 -12.21
N ARG A 488 -2.16 -4.94 -12.68
CA ARG A 488 -1.07 -5.67 -11.99
C ARG A 488 -1.31 -7.17 -11.76
N VAL A 489 -2.35 -7.73 -12.34
CA VAL A 489 -2.69 -9.15 -12.19
C VAL A 489 -2.14 -9.92 -13.37
N THR A 490 -0.98 -10.56 -13.20
CA THR A 490 -0.31 -11.34 -14.24
C THR A 490 0.00 -12.77 -13.77
N GLY A 491 -0.04 -13.73 -14.69
CA GLY A 491 0.14 -15.15 -14.38
C GLY A 491 -1.11 -15.76 -13.74
N THR A 492 -0.92 -16.83 -12.98
CA THR A 492 -2.00 -17.62 -12.38
C THR A 492 -2.04 -17.46 -10.86
N PRO A 493 -3.23 -17.51 -10.25
CA PRO A 493 -3.39 -17.62 -8.82
C PRO A 493 -2.69 -18.85 -8.22
N VAL A 494 -2.30 -18.75 -6.95
CA VAL A 494 -1.61 -19.82 -6.20
C VAL A 494 -2.59 -20.87 -5.68
N PHE A 495 -3.85 -20.52 -5.48
CA PHE A 495 -4.88 -21.42 -4.97
C PHE A 495 -6.27 -21.00 -5.46
N ASP A 496 -7.27 -21.87 -5.27
CA ASP A 496 -8.67 -21.65 -5.62
C ASP A 496 -9.55 -21.90 -4.37
N TYR A 497 -10.51 -21.03 -4.13
CA TYR A 497 -11.44 -21.17 -3.02
C TYR A 497 -12.56 -22.18 -3.26
N TRP A 498 -12.78 -22.63 -4.50
CA TRP A 498 -13.89 -23.54 -4.86
C TRP A 498 -13.98 -24.78 -3.95
N GLY A 499 -12.84 -25.34 -3.54
CA GLY A 499 -12.80 -26.52 -2.66
C GLY A 499 -13.18 -26.27 -1.19
N ILE A 500 -13.19 -25.01 -0.75
CA ILE A 500 -13.48 -24.61 0.64
C ILE A 500 -14.99 -24.40 0.85
N PHE A 501 -15.74 -24.15 -0.24
CA PHE A 501 -17.18 -23.82 -0.21
C PHE A 501 -18.12 -24.97 -0.63
N LYS A 502 -17.58 -26.18 -0.81
CA LYS A 502 -18.35 -27.42 -0.93
C LYS A 502 -18.52 -28.06 0.44
#